data_AF-A0A662TJ87-F1
#
_entry.id   AF-A0A662TJ87-F1
#
_cell.length_a   1.000
_cell.length_b   1.000
_cell.length_c   1.000
_cell.angle_alpha   90.00
_cell.angle_beta   90.00
_cell.angle_gamma   90.00
#
_symmetry.space_group_name_H-M   'P 1'
#
loop_
_entity.id
_entity.type
_entity.pdbx_description
1 polymer ?
#
loop_
_entity_poly.entity_id
_entity_poly.type
_entity_poly.pdbx_seq_one_letter_code
_entity_poly.pdbx_strand_id
1 'polypeptide(L)'
;MKPNIILVVMDVQRASNMHCYGYERNTTPNIDRIAREGTLFLNCISPGVWTLPSHASMFTGRYIYGHGVGANYTYKPVERFTLTEILKAKGYRTV
;
A
#
# COMPACT_ATOMS: atom_id res chain seq x y z
N MET A 1 2.71 -24.86 1.05
CA MET A 1 3.07 -24.12 -0.18
C MET A 1 3.30 -22.66 0.16
N LYS A 2 4.25 -21.97 -0.47
CA LYS A 2 4.40 -20.51 -0.35
C LYS A 2 3.58 -19.84 -1.47
N PRO A 3 2.58 -18.99 -1.17
CA PRO A 3 1.78 -18.34 -2.21
C PRO A 3 2.61 -17.26 -2.93
N ASN A 4 2.25 -16.91 -4.16
CA ASN A 4 2.76 -15.68 -4.77
C ASN A 4 2.02 -14.47 -4.15
N ILE A 5 2.72 -13.34 -4.01
CA ILE A 5 2.18 -12.11 -3.45
C ILE A 5 2.28 -11.03 -4.52
N ILE A 6 1.16 -10.38 -4.82
CA ILE A 6 1.07 -9.25 -5.76
C ILE A 6 0.58 -8.05 -4.98
N LEU A 7 1.40 -6.99 -4.91
CA LEU A 7 1.03 -5.71 -4.34
C LEU A 7 0.72 -4.73 -5.47
N VAL A 8 -0.56 -4.35 -5.62
CA VAL A 8 -1.02 -3.36 -6.60
C VAL A 8 -1.28 -2.04 -5.89
N VAL A 9 -0.66 -0.97 -6.36
CA VAL A 9 -0.83 0.38 -5.83
C VAL A 9 -1.37 1.29 -6.93
N MET A 10 -2.43 2.04 -6.62
CA MET A 10 -2.96 3.10 -7.48
C MET A 10 -2.65 4.45 -6.84
N ASP A 11 -1.75 5.23 -7.44
CA ASP A 11 -1.37 6.53 -6.89
C ASP A 11 -2.49 7.57 -7.12
N VAL A 12 -2.72 8.42 -6.13
CA VAL A 12 -3.75 9.48 -6.14
C VAL A 12 -5.20 8.96 -6.29
N GLN A 13 -5.45 7.67 -6.06
CA GLN A 13 -6.79 7.11 -6.17
C GLN A 13 -7.63 7.35 -4.91
N ARG A 14 -8.82 7.94 -5.10
CA ARG A 14 -9.81 8.10 -4.02
C ARG A 14 -10.68 6.86 -3.91
N ALA A 15 -10.88 6.37 -2.69
CA ALA A 15 -11.84 5.28 -2.43
C ALA A 15 -13.25 5.65 -2.92
N SER A 16 -13.68 6.91 -2.74
CA SER A 16 -14.98 7.42 -3.20
C SER A 16 -15.20 7.37 -4.71
N ASN A 17 -14.15 7.13 -5.51
CA ASN A 17 -14.23 7.02 -6.97
C ASN A 17 -14.27 5.56 -7.46
N MET A 18 -14.42 4.60 -6.54
CA MET A 18 -14.44 3.17 -6.83
C MET A 18 -15.84 2.60 -6.58
N HIS A 19 -16.34 1.80 -7.52
CA HIS A 19 -17.70 1.25 -7.44
C HIS A 19 -17.88 0.31 -6.23
N CYS A 20 -16.88 -0.52 -5.91
CA CYS A 20 -16.89 -1.35 -4.70
C CYS A 20 -16.97 -0.56 -3.38
N TYR A 21 -16.74 0.75 -3.40
CA TYR A 21 -16.88 1.66 -2.26
C TYR A 21 -18.13 2.56 -2.36
N GLY A 22 -19.03 2.31 -3.30
CA GLY A 22 -20.30 3.02 -3.46
C GLY A 22 -20.30 4.13 -4.51
N TYR A 23 -19.28 4.24 -5.35
CA TYR A 23 -19.30 5.18 -6.49
C TYR A 23 -20.38 4.78 -7.50
N GLU A 24 -21.17 5.75 -7.98
CA GLU A 24 -22.35 5.50 -8.82
C GLU A 24 -22.03 4.86 -10.18
N ARG A 25 -20.83 5.10 -10.71
CA ARG A 25 -20.41 4.62 -12.03
C ARG A 25 -19.57 3.35 -11.86
N ASN A 26 -19.78 2.38 -12.74
CA ASN A 26 -18.95 1.19 -12.82
C ASN A 26 -17.58 1.49 -13.47
N THR A 27 -16.69 2.17 -12.74
CA THR A 27 -15.35 2.55 -13.20
C THR A 27 -14.27 1.49 -12.94
N THR A 28 -14.54 0.56 -12.02
CA THR A 28 -13.52 -0.38 -11.52
C THR A 28 -13.96 -1.86 -11.55
N PRO A 29 -14.56 -2.38 -12.63
CA PRO A 29 -15.19 -3.72 -12.62
C PRO A 29 -14.24 -4.86 -12.25
N ASN A 30 -12.95 -4.76 -12.61
CA ASN A 30 -11.94 -5.75 -12.25
C ASN A 30 -11.57 -5.71 -10.76
N ILE A 31 -11.50 -4.52 -10.17
CA ILE A 31 -11.23 -4.36 -8.73
C ILE A 31 -12.46 -4.79 -7.92
N ASP A 32 -13.66 -4.50 -8.41
CA ASP A 32 -14.89 -4.95 -7.77
C ASP A 32 -14.98 -6.47 -7.70
N ARG A 33 -14.51 -7.17 -8.75
CA ARG A 33 -14.41 -8.63 -8.74
C ARG A 33 -13.46 -9.12 -7.64
N ILE A 34 -12.28 -8.51 -7.51
CA ILE A 34 -11.32 -8.82 -6.43
C ILE A 34 -11.95 -8.55 -5.05
N ALA A 35 -12.68 -7.45 -4.89
CA ALA A 35 -13.35 -7.11 -3.64
C ALA A 35 -14.44 -8.13 -3.25
N ARG A 36 -15.19 -8.67 -4.22
CA ARG A 36 -16.21 -9.71 -3.98
C ARG A 36 -15.61 -11.08 -3.63
N GLU A 37 -14.47 -11.42 -4.23
CA GLU A 37 -13.78 -12.70 -4.00
C GLU A 37 -12.86 -12.68 -2.76
N GLY A 38 -12.56 -11.47 -2.24
CA GLY A 38 -11.62 -11.25 -1.16
C GLY A 38 -12.21 -10.52 0.04
N THR A 39 -11.40 -9.65 0.65
CA THR A 39 -11.81 -8.84 1.80
C THR A 39 -11.67 -7.36 1.46
N LEU A 40 -12.77 -6.61 1.57
CA LEU A 40 -12.82 -5.17 1.39
C LEU A 40 -12.71 -4.47 2.75
N PHE A 41 -11.66 -3.67 2.93
CA PHE A 41 -11.53 -2.83 4.12
C PHE A 41 -12.24 -1.50 3.90
N LEU A 42 -13.30 -1.24 4.66
CA LEU A 42 -14.08 0.01 4.60
C LEU A 42 -13.36 1.18 5.29
N ASN A 43 -12.49 0.88 6.25
CA ASN A 43 -11.71 1.86 7.02
C ASN A 43 -10.21 1.56 6.86
N CYS A 44 -9.61 2.03 5.76
CA CYS A 44 -8.18 1.94 5.49
C CYS A 44 -7.62 3.35 5.29
N ILE A 45 -6.90 3.87 6.29
CA ILE A 45 -6.45 5.27 6.31
C ILE A 45 -4.96 5.35 5.98
N SER A 46 -4.63 6.19 5.00
CA SER A 46 -3.23 6.45 4.63
C SER A 46 -2.49 7.14 5.79
N PRO A 47 -1.28 6.71 6.13
CA PRO A 47 -0.46 7.35 7.16
C PRO A 47 0.11 8.70 6.71
N GLY A 48 0.07 9.02 5.41
CA GLY A 48 0.52 10.29 4.85
C GLY A 48 -0.38 10.84 3.75
N VAL A 49 -0.29 12.16 3.55
CA VAL A 49 -1.17 12.91 2.62
C VAL A 49 -0.61 13.06 1.21
N TRP A 50 0.62 12.61 0.96
CA TRP A 50 1.22 12.59 -0.38
C TRP A 50 2.07 11.33 -0.61
N THR A 51 2.46 11.10 -1.87
CA THR A 51 3.04 9.84 -2.38
C THR A 51 4.20 9.32 -1.52
N LEU A 52 5.27 10.11 -1.35
CA LEU A 52 6.50 9.65 -0.69
C LEU A 52 6.32 9.09 0.75
N PRO A 53 5.76 9.81 1.74
CA PRO A 53 5.58 9.32 3.10
C PRO A 53 4.57 8.18 3.17
N SER A 54 3.51 8.22 2.35
CA SER A 54 2.51 7.15 2.30
C SER A 54 3.13 5.82 1.83
N HIS A 55 3.93 5.86 0.76
CA HIS A 55 4.64 4.68 0.25
C HIS A 55 5.74 4.22 1.22
N ALA A 56 6.51 5.15 1.81
CA ALA A 56 7.51 4.80 2.82
C ALA A 56 6.87 4.02 3.97
N SER A 57 5.76 4.52 4.52
CA SER A 57 5.02 3.81 5.57
C SER A 57 4.50 2.44 5.11
N MET A 58 3.98 2.34 3.88
CA MET A 58 3.49 1.08 3.30
C MET A 58 4.59 0.02 3.22
N PHE A 59 5.80 0.41 2.81
CA PHE A 59 6.92 -0.52 2.69
C PHE A 59 7.64 -0.79 4.00
N THR A 60 7.67 0.12 4.97
CA THR A 60 8.37 -0.11 6.24
C THR A 60 7.46 -0.59 7.37
N GLY A 61 6.14 -0.49 7.22
CA GLY A 61 5.19 -0.79 8.30
C GLY A 61 5.27 0.18 9.48
N ARG A 62 5.79 1.40 9.26
CA ARG A 62 6.00 2.43 10.31
C ARG A 62 5.23 3.69 9.95
N TYR A 63 4.83 4.47 10.96
CA TYR A 63 4.32 5.83 10.74
C TYR A 63 5.42 6.78 10.25
N ILE A 64 5.00 7.93 9.70
CA ILE A 64 5.90 8.98 9.18
C ILE A 64 7.01 9.36 10.16
N TYR A 65 6.66 9.58 11.43
CA TYR A 65 7.63 9.89 12.48
C TYR A 65 8.67 8.76 12.66
N GLY A 66 8.23 7.51 12.51
CA GLY A 66 9.06 6.34 12.72
C GLY A 66 10.08 6.08 11.61
N HIS A 67 9.77 6.42 10.35
CA HIS A 67 10.71 6.24 9.23
C HIS A 67 11.38 7.56 8.78
N GLY A 68 10.93 8.72 9.27
CA GLY A 68 11.57 10.03 9.04
C GLY A 68 11.45 10.61 7.64
N VAL A 69 10.76 9.92 6.73
CA VAL A 69 10.54 10.38 5.34
C VAL A 69 9.33 11.31 5.31
N GLY A 70 9.57 12.61 5.32
CA GLY A 70 8.53 13.66 5.36
C GLY A 70 8.96 14.96 4.67
N ALA A 71 8.32 16.07 5.01
CA ALA A 71 8.48 17.39 4.36
C ALA A 71 9.93 17.89 4.24
N ASN A 72 10.78 17.53 5.19
CA ASN A 72 12.17 17.99 5.26
C ASN A 72 13.15 17.12 4.45
N TYR A 73 12.65 16.21 3.61
CA TYR A 73 13.41 15.37 2.64
C TYR A 73 14.68 14.71 3.19
N THR A 74 14.76 14.50 4.50
CA THR A 74 15.92 13.90 5.12
C THR A 74 15.68 12.40 5.09
N TYR A 75 15.93 11.79 3.94
CA TYR A 75 16.02 10.34 3.84
C TYR A 75 17.15 9.89 4.75
N LYS A 76 16.79 9.52 5.98
CA LYS A 76 17.69 8.80 6.87
C LYS A 76 17.53 7.34 6.49
N PRO A 77 18.57 6.67 5.98
CA PRO A 77 18.50 5.24 5.67
C PRO A 77 18.48 4.50 7.00
N VAL A 78 17.32 4.39 7.65
CA VAL A 78 17.29 3.80 8.99
C VAL A 78 17.10 2.29 8.94
N GLU A 79 16.53 1.68 7.89
CA GLU A 79 16.06 0.30 8.05
C GLU A 79 16.25 -0.63 6.85
N ARG A 80 16.93 -1.76 7.12
CA ARG A 80 16.94 -2.98 6.29
C ARG A 80 15.64 -3.80 6.41
N PHE A 81 14.55 -3.18 6.86
CA PHE A 81 13.31 -3.86 7.24
C PHE A 81 12.10 -3.41 6.41
N THR A 82 12.28 -3.28 5.10
CA THR A 82 11.13 -3.11 4.21
C THR A 82 10.38 -4.44 4.04
N LEU A 83 9.12 -4.37 3.62
CA LEU A 83 8.31 -5.52 3.21
C LEU A 83 9.08 -6.41 2.23
N THR A 84 9.79 -5.81 1.27
CA THR A 84 10.58 -6.53 0.28
C THR A 84 11.77 -7.28 0.90
N GLU A 85 12.53 -6.63 1.79
CA GLU A 85 13.66 -7.29 2.48
C GLU A 85 13.17 -8.42 3.40
N ILE A 86 12.05 -8.22 4.10
CA ILE A 86 11.43 -9.25 4.95
C ILE A 86 10.98 -10.46 4.10
N LEU A 87 10.33 -10.22 2.96
CA LEU A 87 9.91 -11.28 2.04
C LEU A 87 11.12 -12.00 1.44
N LYS A 88 12.16 -11.27 1.04
CA LYS A 88 13.41 -11.83 0.52
C LYS A 88 14.12 -12.72 1.53
N ALA A 89 14.22 -12.29 2.79
CA ALA A 89 14.74 -13.11 3.89
C ALA A 89 13.93 -14.40 4.13
N LYS A 90 12.62 -14.39 3.80
CA LYS A 90 11.74 -15.57 3.83
C LYS A 90 11.79 -16.41 2.55
N GLY A 91 12.71 -16.12 1.64
CA GLY A 91 12.94 -16.87 0.40
C GLY A 91 11.95 -16.56 -0.72
N TYR A 92 11.33 -15.37 -0.70
CA TYR A 92 10.60 -14.85 -1.86
C TYR A 92 11.54 -14.14 -2.81
N ARG A 93 11.25 -14.20 -4.12
CA ARG A 93 11.83 -13.28 -5.09
C ARG A 93 10.99 -12.01 -5.12
N THR A 94 11.58 -10.88 -4.76
CA THR A 94 10.97 -9.54 -4.88
C THR A 94 11.52 -8.86 -6.14
N VAL A 95 10.64 -8.20 -6.89
CA VAL A 95 10.95 -7.51 -8.16
C VAL A 95 10.68 -6.02 -8.06
#